data_AF-G7J6I4-F1
#
_entry.id   AF-G7J6I4-F1
#
_cell.length_a   1.000
_cell.length_b   1.000
_cell.length_c   1.000
_cell.angle_alpha   90.00
_cell.angle_beta   90.00
_cell.angle_gamma   90.00
#
_symmetry.space_group_name_H-M   'P 1'
#
loop_
_entity.id
_entity.type
_entity.pdbx_description
1 polymer ?
#
loop_
_entity_poly.entity_id
_entity_poly.type
_entity_poly.pdbx_seq_one_letter_code
_entity_poly.pdbx_strand_id
1 'polypeptide(L)'
;MDSVVDSLKNAYQDFVDAAATVLEASNISGALDTAATDTALKSFKQKWELFKVACDQAEEYVQSVKQRVESESLVVDAEMLLESIEKLHN
;
A
#
# COMPACT_ATOMS: atom_id res chain seq x y z
N MET A 1 0.63 -1.93 11.59
CA MET A 1 1.24 -2.76 10.53
C MET A 1 0.15 -3.53 9.80
N ASP A 2 -0.68 -4.34 10.48
CA ASP A 2 -1.78 -5.09 9.84
C ASP A 2 -2.79 -4.22 9.08
N SER A 3 -3.20 -3.08 9.63
CA SER A 3 -4.21 -2.21 8.99
C SER A 3 -3.83 -1.69 7.59
N VAL A 4 -2.55 -1.46 7.30
CA VAL A 4 -2.09 -0.95 5.98
C VAL A 4 -2.04 -2.10 4.98
N VAL A 5 -1.52 -3.25 5.42
CA VAL A 5 -1.46 -4.48 4.61
C VAL A 5 -2.87 -4.99 4.28
N ASP A 6 -3.78 -4.97 5.25
CA ASP A 6 -5.19 -5.33 5.07
C ASP A 6 -5.90 -4.36 4.13
N SER A 7 -5.63 -3.06 4.25
CA SER A 7 -6.21 -2.04 3.34
C SER A 7 -5.73 -2.23 1.91
N LEU A 8 -4.43 -2.49 1.71
CA LEU A 8 -3.87 -2.76 0.39
C LEU A 8 -4.43 -4.05 -0.22
N LYS A 9 -4.54 -5.11 0.58
CA LYS A 9 -5.12 -6.40 0.17
C LYS A 9 -6.57 -6.25 -0.27
N ASN A 10 -7.38 -5.54 0.52
CA ASN A 10 -8.78 -5.29 0.18
C ASN A 10 -8.91 -4.44 -1.09
N ALA A 11 -8.09 -3.39 -1.23
CA ALA A 11 -8.08 -2.55 -2.43
C ALA A 11 -7.67 -3.33 -3.70
N TYR A 12 -6.70 -4.25 -3.57
CA TYR A 12 -6.31 -5.13 -4.66
C TYR A 12 -7.44 -6.08 -5.07
N GLN A 13 -8.09 -6.73 -4.11
CA GLN A 13 -9.20 -7.62 -4.38
C GLN A 13 -10.35 -6.88 -5.08
N ASP A 14 -10.71 -5.71 -4.56
CA ASP A 14 -11.72 -4.83 -5.13
C ASP A 14 -11.42 -4.40 -6.58
N PHE A 15 -10.15 -4.17 -6.89
CA PHE A 15 -9.69 -3.85 -8.25
C PHE A 15 -9.83 -5.05 -9.19
N VAL A 16 -9.42 -6.24 -8.74
CA VAL A 16 -9.53 -7.49 -9.52
C VAL A 16 -11.01 -7.84 -9.77
N ASP A 17 -11.86 -7.72 -8.77
CA ASP A 17 -13.30 -7.98 -8.88
C ASP A 17 -13.97 -7.00 -9.87
N ALA A 18 -13.57 -5.73 -9.84
CA ALA A 18 -14.05 -4.75 -10.81
C ALA A 18 -13.58 -5.07 -12.25
N ALA A 19 -12.37 -5.61 -12.42
CA ALA A 19 -11.85 -6.05 -13.72
C ALA A 19 -12.65 -7.24 -14.27
N ALA A 20 -12.94 -8.22 -13.41
CA ALA A 20 -13.79 -9.36 -13.74
C ALA A 20 -15.19 -8.90 -14.18
N THR A 21 -15.77 -7.95 -13.45
CA THR A 21 -17.08 -7.36 -13.79
C THR A 21 -17.08 -6.71 -15.18
N VAL A 22 -16.01 -6.00 -15.56
CA VAL A 22 -15.86 -5.41 -16.91
C VAL A 22 -15.81 -6.51 -17.98
N LEU A 23 -15.04 -7.58 -17.75
CA LEU A 23 -14.93 -8.71 -18.67
C LEU A 23 -16.26 -9.43 -18.84
N GLU A 24 -16.99 -9.68 -17.74
CA GLU A 24 -18.31 -10.29 -17.78
C GLU A 24 -19.32 -9.42 -18.54
N ALA A 25 -19.37 -8.11 -18.23
CA ALA A 25 -20.25 -7.18 -18.93
C ALA A 25 -19.93 -7.11 -20.43
N SER A 26 -18.65 -7.12 -20.80
CA SER A 26 -18.18 -7.16 -22.20
C SER A 26 -18.55 -8.46 -22.90
N ASN A 27 -18.45 -9.60 -22.20
CA ASN A 27 -18.77 -10.91 -22.76
C ASN A 27 -20.28 -11.06 -22.99
N ILE A 28 -21.11 -10.57 -22.06
CA ILE A 28 -22.58 -10.54 -22.18
C ILE A 28 -23.01 -9.64 -23.33
N SER A 29 -22.34 -8.49 -23.53
CA SER A 29 -22.67 -7.58 -24.63
C SER A 29 -22.12 -8.01 -25.99
N GLY A 30 -21.36 -9.11 -26.07
CA GLY A 30 -20.69 -9.53 -27.31
C GLY A 30 -19.65 -8.51 -27.79
N ALA A 31 -18.93 -7.88 -26.86
CA ALA A 31 -17.96 -6.81 -27.09
C ALA A 31 -18.55 -5.51 -27.68
N LEU A 32 -19.88 -5.32 -27.65
CA LEU A 32 -20.49 -4.02 -27.88
C LEU A 32 -20.34 -3.12 -26.66
N ASP A 33 -20.06 -1.83 -26.91
CA ASP A 33 -20.16 -0.80 -25.88
C ASP A 33 -21.62 -0.64 -25.47
N THR A 34 -21.88 -1.03 -24.23
CA THR A 34 -23.20 -0.89 -23.61
C THR A 34 -23.08 -0.03 -22.37
N ALA A 35 -24.19 0.55 -21.92
CA ALA A 35 -24.25 1.27 -20.66
C ALA A 35 -23.76 0.44 -19.47
N ALA A 36 -23.92 -0.89 -19.52
CA ALA A 36 -23.40 -1.81 -18.51
C ALA A 36 -21.87 -1.89 -18.53
N THR A 37 -21.27 -2.05 -19.71
CA THR A 37 -19.81 -2.04 -19.90
C THR A 37 -19.21 -0.70 -19.45
N ASP A 38 -19.83 0.43 -19.83
CA ASP A 38 -19.41 1.77 -19.42
C ASP A 38 -19.46 1.99 -17.89
N THR A 39 -20.50 1.47 -17.25
CA THR A 39 -20.66 1.56 -15.79
C THR A 39 -19.60 0.72 -15.08
N ALA A 40 -19.36 -0.50 -15.56
CA ALA A 40 -18.30 -1.37 -15.05
C ALA A 40 -16.92 -0.72 -15.23
N LEU A 41 -16.66 -0.08 -16.37
CA LEU A 41 -15.37 0.53 -16.69
C LEU A 41 -15.10 1.78 -15.85
N LYS A 42 -16.13 2.57 -15.53
CA LYS A 42 -16.03 3.67 -14.55
C LYS A 42 -15.73 3.15 -13.15
N SER A 43 -16.41 2.08 -12.73
CA SER A 43 -16.18 1.46 -11.42
C SER A 43 -14.76 0.90 -11.31
N PHE A 44 -14.28 0.22 -12.36
CA PHE A 44 -12.90 -0.26 -12.46
C PHE A 44 -11.88 0.87 -12.35
N LYS A 45 -12.06 1.98 -13.08
CA LYS A 45 -11.20 3.17 -12.96
C LYS A 45 -11.19 3.72 -11.54
N GLN A 46 -12.34 3.79 -10.88
CA GLN A 46 -12.43 4.26 -9.50
C GLN A 46 -11.67 3.33 -8.53
N LYS A 47 -11.85 2.00 -8.66
CA LYS A 47 -11.13 1.04 -7.81
C LYS A 47 -9.62 1.03 -8.09
N TRP A 48 -9.20 1.26 -9.33
CA TRP A 48 -7.79 1.46 -9.69
C TRP A 48 -7.17 2.68 -9.00
N GLU A 49 -7.86 3.82 -8.98
CA GLU A 49 -7.38 5.01 -8.28
C GLU A 49 -7.24 4.76 -6.77
N LEU A 50 -8.21 4.08 -6.15
CA LEU A 50 -8.14 3.71 -4.74
C LEU A 50 -6.97 2.75 -4.44
N PHE A 51 -6.72 1.78 -5.32
CA PHE A 51 -5.58 0.88 -5.20
C PHE A 51 -4.24 1.62 -5.24
N LYS A 52 -4.07 2.59 -6.15
CA LYS A 52 -2.86 3.42 -6.19
C LYS A 52 -2.64 4.19 -4.89
N VAL A 53 -3.68 4.81 -4.34
CA VAL A 53 -3.58 5.52 -3.05
C VAL A 53 -3.16 4.56 -1.93
N ALA A 54 -3.69 3.33 -1.92
CA ALA A 54 -3.29 2.32 -0.94
C ALA A 54 -1.82 1.88 -1.12
N CYS A 55 -1.31 1.81 -2.36
CA CYS A 55 0.10 1.57 -2.65
C CYS A 55 0.98 2.73 -2.14
N ASP A 56 0.60 3.98 -2.38
CA ASP A 56 1.34 5.16 -1.88
C ASP A 56 1.43 5.16 -0.35
N GLN A 57 0.31 4.84 0.33
CA GLN A 57 0.28 4.70 1.79
C GLN A 57 1.16 3.55 2.30
N ALA A 58 1.21 2.43 1.57
CA ALA A 58 2.09 1.32 1.91
C ALA A 58 3.58 1.71 1.75
N GLU A 59 3.92 2.46 0.70
CA GLU A 59 5.27 2.97 0.49
C GLU A 59 5.69 3.96 1.59
N GLU A 60 4.81 4.91 1.94
CA GLU A 60 5.05 5.85 3.04
C GLU A 60 5.25 5.10 4.37
N TYR A 61 4.45 4.06 4.63
CA TYR A 61 4.62 3.22 5.81
C TYR A 61 5.98 2.54 5.84
N VAL A 62 6.43 1.95 4.73
CA VAL A 62 7.77 1.32 4.63
C VAL A 62 8.87 2.35 4.84
N GLN A 63 8.75 3.56 4.28
CA GLN A 63 9.70 4.64 4.52
C GLN A 63 9.74 5.08 5.99
N SER A 64 8.57 5.18 6.64
CA SER A 64 8.48 5.53 8.07
C SER A 64 9.12 4.46 8.97
N VAL A 65 8.94 3.18 8.64
CA VAL A 65 9.57 2.07 9.36
C VAL A 65 11.08 2.10 9.14
N LYS A 66 11.53 2.36 7.91
CA LYS A 66 12.96 2.51 7.60
C LYS A 66 13.60 3.63 8.41
N GLN A 67 13.01 4.82 8.45
CA GLN A 67 13.50 5.95 9.27
C GLN A 67 13.53 5.63 10.77
N ARG A 68 12.54 4.89 11.28
CA ARG A 68 12.54 4.44 12.67
C ARG A 68 13.68 3.48 12.97
N VAL A 69 13.89 2.47 12.12
CA VAL A 69 15.00 1.51 12.31
C VAL A 69 16.35 2.22 12.22
N GLU A 70 16.52 3.14 11.27
CA GLU A 70 17.73 3.95 11.14
C GLU A 70 17.93 4.87 12.35
N SER A 71 16.87 5.46 12.90
CA SER A 71 16.95 6.30 14.11
C SER A 71 17.21 5.50 15.38
N GLU A 72 16.57 4.33 15.55
CA GLU A 72 16.79 3.42 16.67
C GLU A 72 18.24 2.88 16.66
N SER A 73 18.83 2.64 15.48
CA SER A 73 20.25 2.26 15.33
C SER A 73 21.21 3.36 15.81
N LEU A 74 20.94 4.63 15.47
CA LEU A 74 21.78 5.76 15.89
C LEU A 74 21.72 6.00 17.42
N VAL A 75 20.58 5.70 18.05
CA VAL A 75 20.42 5.81 19.51
C VAL A 75 21.21 4.72 20.23
N VAL A 76 21.19 3.48 19.74
CA VAL A 76 21.98 2.37 20.31
C VAL A 76 23.48 2.64 20.20
N ASP A 77 23.95 3.19 19.08
CA ASP A 77 25.36 3.55 18.90
C ASP A 77 25.80 4.67 19.85
N ALA A 78 24.92 5.66 20.11
CA ALA A 78 25.21 6.76 21.03
C ALA A 78 25.27 6.31 22.50
N GLU A 79 24.36 5.42 22.93
CA GLU A 79 24.36 4.84 24.29
C GLU A 79 25.64 4.04 24.56
N MET A 80 26.09 3.24 23.58
CA MET A 80 27.33 2.45 23.69
C MET A 80 28.59 3.32 23.81
N LEU A 81 28.62 4.47 23.13
CA LEU A 81 29.71 5.44 23.23
C LEU A 81 29.73 6.14 24.59
N LEU A 82 28.57 6.51 25.14
CA LEU A 82 28.47 7.12 26.48
C LEU A 82 28.97 6.17 27.56
N GLU A 83 28.58 4.90 27.50
CA GLU A 83 29.03 3.88 28.46
C GLU A 83 30.55 3.63 28.40
N SER A 84 31.13 3.73 27.20
CA SER A 84 32.58 3.64 26.99
C SER A 84 33.33 4.86 27.53
N ILE A 85 32.74 6.06 27.43
CA ILE A 85 33.30 7.30 27.97
C ILE A 85 33.24 7.31 29.50
N GLU A 86 32.14 6.85 30.11
CA GLU A 86 32.03 6.72 31.57
C GLU A 86 33.04 5.73 32.16
N LYS A 87 33.28 4.60 31.48
CA LYS A 87 34.32 3.62 31.87
C LYS A 87 35.76 4.14 31.73
N LEU A 88 35.98 5.18 30.92
CA LEU A 88 37.30 5.82 30.78
C LEU A 88 37.53 6.92 31.82
N HIS A 89 36.46 7.50 32.36
CA HIS A 89 36.53 8.58 33.35
C HIS A 89 36.50 8.11 34.81
N ASN A 90 36.22 6.83 35.05
CA ASN A 90 36.13 6.20 36.38
C ASN A 90 37.19 5.11 36.54
#